data_AF-A0A8H3PGB7-F1
#
_entry.id   AF-A0A8H3PGB7-F1
#
_cell.length_a   1.000
_cell.length_b   1.000
_cell.length_c   1.000
_cell.angle_alpha   90.00
_cell.angle_beta   90.00
_cell.angle_gamma   90.00
#
_symmetry.space_group_name_H-M   'P 1'
#
loop_
_entity.id
_entity.type
_entity.pdbx_description
1 polymer ?
#
loop_
_entity_poly.entity_id
_entity_poly.type
_entity_poly.pdbx_seq_one_letter_code
_entity_poly.pdbx_strand_id
1 'polypeptide(L)'
;MSEEQQPEEETPQLFYAYAIRTDNYSQSRYLLTFASAEVCKEWWTLIQSEYPNQGTRNGPQLFAFSGDDFPSKPSTNKNFEQLKTKWFYTQFGDATGTGGRHQDIIPLQGWNGQSTGGGGGGSKEGEGEGKDTETGELAGGKGGFNMDALAESLQNVQAIIEKNNEQIAQLSQNQAQSQKRMERMERLFEKNAQTMLDSHLQSQQQSRELGEKNAKQFQALSESNLKIQQHNRELSRENAELLRELQNQRTQQQQRPAQTPTKSNTDGEVGQTLSSIQCSHDVHPPPRKIDKQLVGYAYGQDPPKRVKSKGAKQPDTPKRELVLTNR
;
A
#
# COMPACT_ATOMS: atom_id res chain seq x y z
N MET A 1 48.13 18.73 -34.88
CA MET A 1 46.77 18.23 -35.08
C MET A 1 46.29 17.78 -33.73
N SER A 2 45.56 18.65 -33.04
CA SER A 2 45.01 18.35 -31.71
C SER A 2 43.67 17.67 -31.93
N GLU A 3 43.55 16.46 -31.42
CA GLU A 3 42.31 15.68 -31.43
C GLU A 3 41.31 16.38 -30.51
N GLU A 4 40.34 17.05 -31.12
CA GLU A 4 39.21 17.67 -30.45
C GLU A 4 38.29 16.53 -29.98
N GLN A 5 38.48 16.09 -28.73
CA GLN A 5 37.59 15.15 -28.06
C GLN A 5 36.22 15.82 -27.95
N GLN A 6 35.28 15.36 -28.79
CA GLN A 6 33.87 15.71 -28.68
C GLN A 6 33.38 15.30 -27.28
N PRO A 7 32.63 16.15 -26.56
CA PRO A 7 32.04 15.77 -25.29
C PRO A 7 31.07 14.62 -25.55
N GLU A 8 31.36 13.45 -24.97
CA GLU A 8 30.42 12.35 -24.94
C GLU A 8 29.09 12.87 -24.41
N GLU A 9 28.05 12.76 -25.23
CA GLU A 9 26.69 13.14 -24.90
C GLU A 9 26.21 12.17 -23.81
N GLU A 10 26.52 12.49 -22.56
CA GLU A 10 26.14 11.70 -21.38
C GLU A 10 24.62 11.54 -21.38
N THR A 11 24.16 10.36 -21.79
CA THR A 11 22.74 10.04 -21.76
C THR A 11 22.23 10.27 -20.33
N PRO A 12 21.15 11.05 -20.13
CA PRO A 12 20.68 11.38 -18.79
C PRO A 12 20.27 10.11 -18.06
N GLN A 13 21.15 9.65 -17.16
CA GLN A 13 20.94 8.42 -16.41
C GLN A 13 19.99 8.71 -15.25
N LEU A 14 18.81 8.09 -15.29
CA LEU A 14 17.83 8.16 -14.22
C LEU A 14 18.47 7.75 -12.89
N PHE A 15 18.21 8.53 -11.84
CA PHE A 15 18.71 8.25 -10.51
C PHE A 15 17.57 7.82 -9.60
N TYR A 16 17.72 6.67 -8.96
CA TYR A 16 16.73 6.10 -8.06
C TYR A 16 17.22 6.18 -6.62
N ALA A 17 16.32 6.54 -5.71
CA ALA A 17 16.62 6.53 -4.29
C ALA A 17 15.41 6.11 -3.46
N TYR A 18 15.66 5.37 -2.38
CA TYR A 18 14.67 5.07 -1.38
C TYR A 18 14.57 6.19 -0.36
N ALA A 19 13.34 6.43 0.07
CA ALA A 19 13.02 7.29 1.19
C ALA A 19 12.19 6.51 2.21
N ILE A 20 12.60 6.58 3.47
CA ILE A 20 11.92 5.91 4.58
C ILE A 20 11.47 6.93 5.61
N ARG A 21 10.38 6.61 6.32
CA ARG A 21 9.93 7.38 7.46
C ARG A 21 10.59 6.91 8.75
N THR A 22 11.13 7.86 9.52
CA THR A 22 11.85 7.60 10.78
C THR A 22 10.91 7.30 11.95
N ASP A 23 9.70 7.84 11.91
CA ASP A 23 8.64 7.65 12.90
C ASP A 23 7.95 6.29 12.74
N ASN A 24 7.92 5.74 11.52
CA ASN A 24 7.30 4.46 11.24
C ASN A 24 7.96 3.72 10.07
N TYR A 25 9.00 2.95 10.39
CA TYR A 25 9.82 2.21 9.43
C TYR A 25 9.05 1.16 8.61
N SER A 26 7.90 0.67 9.09
CA SER A 26 7.16 -0.42 8.45
C SER A 26 6.08 0.04 7.46
N GLN A 27 5.54 1.26 7.61
CA GLN A 27 4.31 1.66 6.91
C GLN A 27 4.52 2.61 5.73
N SER A 28 5.63 3.35 5.67
CA SER A 28 5.83 4.34 4.62
C SER A 28 7.24 4.26 4.04
N ARG A 29 7.30 3.66 2.86
CA ARG A 29 8.50 3.66 2.01
C ARG A 29 8.14 4.39 0.73
N TYR A 30 9.06 5.19 0.21
CA TYR A 30 8.88 5.91 -1.04
C TYR A 30 10.05 5.59 -1.96
N LEU A 31 9.77 5.42 -3.25
CA LEU A 31 10.78 5.47 -4.29
C LEU A 31 10.79 6.89 -4.86
N LEU A 32 11.93 7.53 -4.80
CA LEU A 32 12.21 8.81 -5.44
C LEU A 32 12.93 8.51 -6.75
N THR A 33 12.39 9.02 -7.85
CA THR A 33 12.99 8.89 -9.18
C THR A 33 13.34 10.28 -9.68
N PHE A 34 14.60 10.47 -10.05
CA PHE A 34 15.14 11.73 -10.54
C PHE A 34 15.64 11.56 -11.97
N ALA A 35 15.57 12.64 -12.76
CA ALA A 35 16.10 12.68 -14.12
C ALA A 35 17.62 12.47 -14.16
N SER A 36 18.35 12.88 -13.11
CA SER A 36 19.79 12.66 -12.96
C SER A 36 20.24 12.71 -11.49
N ALA A 37 21.47 12.28 -11.22
CA ALA A 37 22.09 12.39 -9.90
C ALA A 37 22.31 13.85 -9.47
N GLU A 38 22.52 14.77 -10.42
CA GLU A 38 22.64 16.20 -10.15
C GLU A 38 21.33 16.80 -9.67
N VAL A 39 20.22 16.44 -10.32
CA VAL A 39 18.87 16.85 -9.91
C VAL A 39 18.57 16.36 -8.49
N CYS A 40 18.99 15.15 -8.14
CA CYS A 40 18.87 14.63 -6.78
C CYS A 40 19.67 15.45 -5.75
N LYS A 41 20.89 15.88 -6.09
CA LYS A 41 21.71 16.74 -5.23
C LYS A 41 21.06 18.11 -5.04
N GLU A 42 20.63 18.76 -6.12
CA GLU A 42 19.96 20.06 -6.09
C GLU A 42 18.67 20.00 -5.26
N TRP A 43 17.85 18.98 -5.50
CA TRP A 43 16.63 18.71 -4.74
C TRP A 43 16.91 18.54 -3.25
N TRP A 44 17.96 17.79 -2.91
CA TRP A 44 18.35 17.59 -1.51
C TRP A 44 18.83 18.88 -0.84
N THR A 45 19.63 19.70 -1.53
CA THR A 45 20.08 21.00 -1.02
C THR A 45 18.91 21.92 -0.71
N LEU A 46 17.90 21.96 -1.59
CA LEU A 46 16.68 22.75 -1.34
C LEU A 46 15.89 22.21 -0.14
N ILE A 47 15.79 20.89 0.02
CA ILE A 47 15.16 20.30 1.20
C ILE A 47 15.86 20.71 2.49
N GLN A 48 17.19 20.71 2.49
CA GLN A 48 17.96 21.12 3.67
C GLN A 48 17.75 22.62 4.00
N SER A 49 17.57 23.45 2.97
CA SER A 49 17.27 24.88 3.13
C SER A 49 15.86 25.15 3.66
N GLU A 50 14.85 24.52 3.07
CA GLU A 50 13.43 24.80 3.36
C GLU A 50 12.90 24.04 4.58
N TYR A 51 13.45 22.84 4.83
CA TYR A 51 13.01 21.95 5.90
C TYR A 51 14.17 21.49 6.78
N PRO A 52 14.86 22.42 7.46
CA PRO A 52 15.94 22.06 8.37
C PRO A 52 15.40 21.12 9.45
N ASN A 53 16.12 20.01 9.69
CA ASN A 53 15.82 18.96 10.67
C ASN A 53 14.73 17.93 10.30
N GLN A 54 14.14 18.00 9.10
CA GLN A 54 13.10 17.02 8.71
C GLN A 54 13.64 15.78 7.99
N GLY A 55 14.92 15.76 7.60
CA GLY A 55 15.49 14.59 6.93
C GLY A 55 16.99 14.42 7.09
N THR A 56 17.41 13.17 7.00
CA THR A 56 18.81 12.72 7.00
C THR A 56 19.08 11.90 5.73
N ARG A 57 20.27 12.05 5.15
CA ARG A 57 20.72 11.24 4.01
C ARG A 57 21.69 10.18 4.51
N ASN A 58 21.22 8.94 4.60
CA ASN A 58 22.00 7.80 5.14
C ASN A 58 22.84 7.11 4.07
N GLY A 59 22.75 7.52 2.80
CA GLY A 59 23.56 6.99 1.71
C GLY A 59 23.30 7.70 0.38
N PRO A 60 23.95 7.26 -0.71
CA PRO A 60 23.74 7.83 -2.03
C PRO A 60 22.27 7.73 -2.46
N GLN A 61 21.66 6.56 -2.24
CA GLN A 61 20.29 6.23 -2.63
C GLN A 61 19.34 6.06 -1.43
N LEU A 62 19.70 6.55 -0.22
CA LEU A 62 18.88 6.36 0.97
C LEU A 62 18.65 7.68 1.72
N PHE A 63 17.38 8.04 1.82
CA PHE A 63 16.87 9.19 2.54
C PHE A 63 15.97 8.73 3.69
N ALA A 64 16.03 9.43 4.81
CA ALA A 64 15.18 9.20 5.96
C ALA A 64 14.50 10.52 6.35
N PHE A 65 13.17 10.50 6.49
CA PHE A 65 12.37 11.69 6.77
C PHE A 65 11.51 11.52 8.01
N SER A 66 11.27 12.62 8.72
CA SER A 66 10.37 12.67 9.88
C SER A 66 9.04 13.32 9.49
N GLY A 67 7.91 12.63 9.73
CA GLY A 67 6.55 13.14 9.53
C GLY A 67 5.79 12.52 8.34
N ASP A 68 4.45 12.54 8.42
CA ASP A 68 3.53 11.83 7.52
C ASP A 68 3.62 12.22 6.04
N ASP A 69 3.86 13.50 5.73
CA ASP A 69 3.66 14.06 4.38
C ASP A 69 4.94 14.61 3.74
N PHE A 70 6.11 14.07 4.08
CA PHE A 70 7.34 14.72 3.63
C PHE A 70 7.52 14.79 2.10
N PRO A 71 7.23 13.75 1.30
CA PRO A 71 7.42 13.82 -0.16
C PRO A 71 6.40 14.70 -0.90
N SER A 72 5.22 14.96 -0.32
CA SER A 72 4.18 15.80 -0.93
C SER A 72 4.39 17.31 -0.67
N LYS A 73 5.20 17.67 0.33
CA LYS A 73 5.54 19.08 0.63
C LYS A 73 6.44 19.71 -0.45
N PRO A 74 7.53 19.08 -0.92
CA PRO A 74 8.36 19.63 -2.00
C PRO A 74 7.61 19.82 -3.32
N SER A 75 6.61 18.99 -3.62
CA SER A 75 5.84 19.13 -4.87
C SER A 75 4.91 20.35 -4.88
N THR A 76 4.53 20.87 -3.69
CA THR A 76 3.66 22.04 -3.53
C THR A 76 4.43 23.34 -3.32
N ASN A 77 5.67 23.30 -2.83
CA ASN A 77 6.50 24.50 -2.61
C ASN A 77 6.94 25.15 -3.95
N LYS A 78 6.94 26.49 -4.00
CA LYS A 78 7.33 27.30 -5.16
C LYS A 78 8.83 27.22 -5.45
N ASN A 79 9.66 27.07 -4.43
CA ASN A 79 11.12 27.00 -4.59
C ASN A 79 11.57 25.73 -5.34
N PHE A 80 10.68 24.74 -5.47
CA PHE A 80 10.92 23.51 -6.23
C PHE A 80 10.35 23.54 -7.65
N GLU A 81 9.77 24.65 -8.12
CA GLU A 81 9.11 24.73 -9.44
C GLU A 81 10.00 24.25 -10.59
N GLN A 82 11.28 24.61 -10.57
CA GLN A 82 12.25 24.21 -11.60
C GLN A 82 12.58 22.70 -11.59
N LEU A 83 12.27 22.02 -10.49
CA LEU A 83 12.52 20.59 -10.29
C LEU A 83 11.26 19.74 -10.44
N LYS A 84 10.05 20.31 -10.38
CA LYS A 84 8.78 19.54 -10.39
C LYS A 84 8.64 18.58 -11.56
N THR A 85 9.21 18.89 -12.72
CA THR A 85 9.17 18.02 -13.91
C THR A 85 10.35 17.05 -13.99
N LYS A 86 11.36 17.21 -13.13
CA LYS A 86 12.62 16.46 -13.15
C LYS A 86 12.70 15.38 -12.08
N TRP A 87 11.70 15.28 -11.19
CA TRP A 87 11.59 14.20 -10.22
C TRP A 87 10.13 13.86 -9.95
N PHE A 88 9.90 12.63 -9.51
CA PHE A 88 8.62 12.21 -8.97
C PHE A 88 8.85 11.18 -7.87
N TYR A 89 7.81 10.90 -7.09
CA TYR A 89 7.86 9.86 -6.08
C TYR A 89 6.72 8.87 -6.24
N THR A 90 7.00 7.63 -5.87
CA THR A 90 6.02 6.56 -5.76
C THR A 90 5.98 6.13 -4.31
N GLN A 91 4.80 6.25 -3.66
CA GLN A 91 4.61 5.75 -2.31
C GLN A 91 4.36 4.25 -2.34
N PHE A 92 5.21 3.50 -1.65
CA PHE A 92 4.95 2.13 -1.24
C PHE A 92 4.27 2.19 0.13
N GLY A 93 2.95 2.13 0.14
CA GLY A 93 2.17 2.22 1.37
C GLY A 93 1.00 1.26 1.36
N ASP A 94 0.84 0.57 2.50
CA ASP A 94 -0.39 0.39 3.29
C ASP A 94 -1.72 0.00 2.63
N ALA A 95 -1.75 -0.27 1.32
CA ALA A 95 -2.92 -0.84 0.69
C ALA A 95 -2.99 -2.32 1.08
N THR A 96 -3.86 -2.61 2.03
CA THR A 96 -4.59 -3.87 2.20
C THR A 96 -5.38 -4.26 0.93
N GLY A 97 -4.81 -4.04 -0.28
CA GLY A 97 -5.51 -4.19 -1.55
C GLY A 97 -4.70 -3.96 -2.84
N THR A 98 -3.47 -3.43 -2.81
CA THR A 98 -2.63 -3.43 -4.02
C THR A 98 -1.78 -4.69 -4.02
N GLY A 99 -2.29 -5.73 -4.68
CA GLY A 99 -1.60 -7.00 -4.83
C GLY A 99 -0.15 -6.82 -5.27
N GLY A 100 0.77 -7.21 -4.40
CA GLY A 100 2.10 -7.71 -4.74
C GLY A 100 2.86 -6.97 -5.84
N ARG A 101 2.82 -5.63 -5.91
CA ARG A 101 3.86 -4.93 -6.66
C ARG A 101 5.16 -5.16 -5.90
N HIS A 102 5.94 -6.08 -6.44
CA HIS A 102 7.24 -6.51 -5.97
C HIS A 102 8.04 -5.29 -5.49
N GLN A 103 8.87 -5.47 -4.45
CA GLN A 103 9.89 -4.50 -4.12
C GLN A 103 10.77 -4.36 -5.37
N ASP A 104 10.55 -3.30 -6.16
CA ASP A 104 11.33 -3.05 -7.36
C ASP A 104 12.77 -2.90 -6.90
N ILE A 105 13.62 -3.88 -7.23
CA ILE A 105 15.05 -3.85 -6.96
C ILE A 105 15.59 -2.70 -7.79
N ILE A 106 15.89 -1.56 -7.17
CA ILE A 106 16.52 -0.45 -7.87
C ILE A 106 17.97 -0.84 -8.20
N PRO A 107 18.48 -0.43 -9.38
CA PRO A 107 19.89 -0.59 -9.68
C PRO A 107 20.74 0.11 -8.61
N LEU A 108 21.79 -0.55 -8.15
CA LEU A 108 22.75 0.06 -7.23
C LEU A 108 23.47 1.17 -7.98
N GLN A 109 23.35 2.41 -7.52
CA GLN A 109 23.96 3.57 -8.14
C GLN A 109 24.86 4.31 -7.15
N GLY A 110 26.02 4.76 -7.63
CA GLY A 110 26.91 5.63 -6.88
C GLY A 110 26.36 7.05 -6.71
N TRP A 111 27.13 7.92 -6.04
CA TRP A 111 26.79 9.35 -5.84
C TRP A 111 26.70 10.16 -7.14
N ASN A 112 27.24 9.62 -8.22
CA ASN A 112 27.20 10.14 -9.58
C ASN A 112 26.06 9.53 -10.43
N GLY A 113 25.31 8.56 -9.90
CA GLY A 113 24.23 7.88 -10.62
C GLY A 113 24.68 6.74 -11.53
N GLN A 114 25.98 6.47 -11.63
CA GLN A 114 26.49 5.34 -12.39
C GLN A 114 26.16 4.02 -11.67
N SER A 115 25.66 3.04 -12.43
CA SER A 115 25.34 1.71 -11.93
C SER A 115 26.62 0.99 -11.46
N THR A 116 26.67 0.62 -10.18
CA THR A 116 27.80 -0.12 -9.60
C THR A 116 27.66 -1.63 -9.76
N GLY A 117 26.53 -2.11 -10.30
CA GLY A 117 26.24 -3.53 -10.51
C GLY A 117 26.39 -3.95 -11.97
N GLY A 118 27.46 -4.70 -12.28
CA GLY A 118 27.60 -5.38 -13.57
C GLY A 118 28.92 -5.16 -14.29
N GLY A 119 30.04 -5.31 -13.60
CA GLY A 119 31.37 -5.40 -14.22
C GLY A 119 32.20 -6.42 -13.49
N GLY A 120 32.04 -7.71 -13.82
CA GLY A 120 33.04 -8.73 -13.56
C GLY A 120 34.28 -8.44 -14.39
N GLY A 121 35.06 -7.43 -13.99
CA GLY A 121 36.34 -7.05 -14.56
C GLY A 121 37.30 -6.88 -13.40
N GLY A 122 38.24 -7.81 -13.28
CA GLY A 122 39.18 -7.89 -12.16
C GLY A 122 39.91 -6.57 -11.92
N SER A 123 39.76 -6.05 -10.70
CA SER A 123 40.69 -5.06 -10.19
C SER A 123 41.97 -5.77 -9.78
N LYS A 124 42.94 -5.63 -10.67
CA LYS A 124 44.38 -5.75 -10.45
C LYS A 124 44.80 -5.15 -9.10
N GLU A 125 45.65 -5.91 -8.43
CA GLU A 125 46.88 -5.47 -7.75
C GLU A 125 46.84 -4.07 -7.12
N GLY A 126 46.61 -4.04 -5.80
CA GLY A 126 47.11 -2.96 -4.97
C GLY A 126 48.59 -3.21 -4.68
N GLU A 127 49.45 -2.64 -5.51
CA GLU A 127 50.85 -2.36 -5.16
C GLU A 127 50.86 -1.41 -3.96
N GLY A 128 51.42 -1.87 -2.84
CA GLY A 128 51.69 -1.04 -1.68
C GLY A 128 53.00 -0.30 -1.86
N GLU A 129 52.91 1.02 -2.00
CA GLU A 129 54.02 1.97 -1.96
C GLU A 129 54.86 1.84 -0.68
N GLY A 130 56.16 1.68 -0.90
CA GLY A 130 57.24 2.48 -0.34
C GLY A 130 57.05 3.16 1.02
N LYS A 131 57.90 2.75 1.98
CA LYS A 131 58.45 3.70 2.93
C LYS A 131 59.90 3.38 3.28
N ASP A 132 60.78 4.28 2.84
CA ASP A 132 62.19 4.37 3.14
C ASP A 132 62.47 4.52 4.64
N THR A 133 63.45 3.75 5.15
CA THR A 133 64.46 4.07 6.20
C THR A 133 65.21 2.75 6.45
N GLU A 134 66.53 2.59 6.35
CA GLU A 134 67.65 3.43 6.75
C GLU A 134 68.90 3.09 5.90
N THR A 135 69.64 4.14 5.56
CA THR A 135 71.06 4.12 5.25
C THR A 135 71.86 3.62 6.47
N GLY A 136 72.59 2.51 6.32
CA GLY A 136 73.50 2.00 7.35
C GLY A 136 74.57 1.06 6.77
N GLU A 137 75.73 1.65 6.48
CA GLU A 137 77.07 1.03 6.47
C GLU A 137 77.37 -0.20 5.61
N LEU A 138 78.04 0.08 4.49
CA LEU A 138 78.95 -0.82 3.80
C LEU A 138 80.16 -1.16 4.72
N ALA A 139 80.07 -2.28 5.43
CA ALA A 139 81.23 -2.96 6.00
C ALA A 139 81.42 -4.30 5.31
N GLY A 140 82.50 -4.41 4.53
CA GLY A 140 82.93 -5.66 3.92
C GLY A 140 83.21 -6.74 4.96
N GLY A 141 82.70 -7.95 4.70
CA GLY A 141 82.95 -9.10 5.55
C GLY A 141 82.52 -10.40 4.88
N LYS A 142 83.50 -11.16 4.39
CA LYS A 142 83.52 -12.62 4.17
C LYS A 142 82.15 -13.33 4.15
N GLY A 143 81.73 -13.75 2.95
CA GLY A 143 80.64 -14.69 2.76
C GLY A 143 80.92 -16.04 3.44
N GLY A 144 80.28 -16.25 4.59
CA GLY A 144 79.93 -17.57 5.10
C GLY A 144 78.44 -17.77 4.87
N PHE A 145 78.07 -18.78 4.09
CA PHE A 145 76.67 -19.17 3.91
C PHE A 145 76.17 -19.70 5.26
N ASN A 146 75.34 -18.93 5.97
CA ASN A 146 74.77 -19.35 7.26
C ASN A 146 73.67 -20.38 7.02
N MET A 147 74.03 -21.67 7.01
CA MET A 147 73.09 -22.79 6.89
C MET A 147 72.02 -22.80 7.99
N ASP A 148 72.33 -22.27 9.18
CA ASP A 148 71.38 -22.18 10.30
C ASP A 148 70.25 -21.17 10.02
N ALA A 149 70.56 -20.04 9.37
CA ALA A 149 69.56 -19.05 8.97
C ALA A 149 68.62 -19.60 7.87
N LEU A 150 69.13 -20.48 7.01
CA LEU A 150 68.32 -21.18 6.01
C LEU A 150 67.39 -22.22 6.67
N ALA A 151 67.88 -22.96 7.67
CA ALA A 151 67.07 -23.92 8.42
C ALA A 151 65.93 -23.23 9.18
N GLU A 152 66.20 -22.09 9.81
CA GLU A 152 65.18 -21.27 10.48
C GLU A 152 64.15 -20.71 9.49
N SER A 153 64.59 -20.24 8.32
CA SER A 153 63.70 -19.79 7.25
C SER A 153 62.80 -20.91 6.73
N LEU A 154 63.30 -22.14 6.58
CA LEU A 154 62.50 -23.29 6.15
C LEU A 154 61.45 -23.67 7.20
N GLN A 155 61.82 -23.63 8.47
CA GLN A 155 60.90 -23.90 9.57
C GLN A 155 59.80 -22.84 9.67
N ASN A 156 60.13 -21.56 9.42
CA ASN A 156 59.15 -20.49 9.34
C ASN A 156 58.21 -20.65 8.15
N VAL A 157 58.73 -21.02 6.96
CA VAL A 157 57.91 -21.30 5.78
C VAL A 157 56.96 -22.48 6.04
N GLN A 158 57.42 -23.53 6.72
CA GLN A 158 56.57 -24.66 7.09
C GLN A 158 55.45 -24.26 8.03
N ALA A 159 55.74 -23.44 9.06
CA ALA A 159 54.72 -22.89 9.96
C ALA A 159 53.70 -21.99 9.23
N ILE A 160 54.15 -21.20 8.25
CA ILE A 160 53.26 -20.39 7.40
C ILE A 160 52.37 -21.29 6.52
N ILE A 161 52.91 -22.37 5.96
CA ILE A 161 52.13 -23.32 5.16
C ILE A 161 51.06 -24.00 6.01
N GLU A 162 51.39 -24.43 7.21
CA GLU A 162 50.43 -25.03 8.15
C GLU A 162 49.31 -24.04 8.49
N LYS A 163 49.66 -22.79 8.80
CA LYS A 163 48.69 -21.73 9.07
C LYS A 163 47.80 -21.41 7.86
N ASN A 164 48.38 -21.37 6.66
CA ASN A 164 47.61 -21.15 5.43
C ASN A 164 46.65 -22.32 5.15
N ASN A 165 47.08 -23.56 5.38
CA ASN A 165 46.22 -24.73 5.23
C ASN A 165 45.05 -24.70 6.22
N GLU A 166 45.29 -24.29 7.46
CA GLU A 166 44.20 -24.07 8.44
C GLU A 166 43.23 -22.98 7.98
N GLN A 167 43.73 -21.86 7.47
CA GLN A 167 42.89 -20.78 6.93
C GLN A 167 42.05 -21.24 5.74
N ILE A 168 42.62 -22.02 4.82
CA ILE A 168 41.89 -22.60 3.68
C ILE A 168 40.80 -23.56 4.16
N ALA A 169 41.10 -24.40 5.16
CA ALA A 169 40.12 -25.30 5.74
C ALA A 169 38.95 -24.54 6.40
N GLN A 170 39.24 -23.47 7.14
CA GLN A 170 38.23 -22.60 7.73
C GLN A 170 37.38 -21.89 6.65
N LEU A 171 38.01 -21.37 5.59
CA LEU A 171 37.30 -20.72 4.49
C LEU A 171 36.37 -21.70 3.78
N SER A 172 36.83 -22.92 3.52
CA SER A 172 36.03 -23.99 2.94
C SER A 172 34.82 -24.34 3.82
N GLN A 173 35.03 -24.46 5.13
CA GLN A 173 33.94 -24.72 6.07
C GLN A 173 32.91 -23.58 6.09
N ASN A 174 33.36 -22.33 6.09
CA ASN A 174 32.50 -21.15 6.05
C ASN A 174 31.69 -21.09 4.74
N GLN A 175 32.31 -21.43 3.61
CA GLN A 175 31.64 -21.50 2.32
C GLN A 175 30.56 -22.59 2.30
N ALA A 176 30.86 -23.78 2.83
CA ALA A 176 29.88 -24.86 2.95
C ALA A 176 28.71 -24.50 3.87
N GLN A 177 28.95 -23.78 4.97
CA GLN A 177 27.88 -23.26 5.83
C GLN A 177 27.04 -22.19 5.13
N SER A 178 27.67 -21.31 4.35
CA SER A 178 26.98 -20.29 3.55
C SER A 178 26.05 -20.94 2.52
N GLN A 179 26.50 -21.98 1.81
CA GLN A 179 25.68 -22.74 0.87
C GLN A 179 24.47 -23.39 1.56
N LYS A 180 24.67 -24.05 2.71
CA LYS A 180 23.55 -24.61 3.49
C LYS A 180 22.55 -23.55 3.96
N ARG A 181 23.03 -22.35 4.29
CA ARG A 181 22.18 -21.21 4.66
C ARG A 181 21.36 -20.72 3.45
N MET A 182 21.98 -20.67 2.27
CA MET A 182 21.32 -20.31 1.02
C MET A 182 20.23 -21.33 0.65
N GLU A 183 20.51 -22.63 0.72
CA GLU A 183 19.52 -23.70 0.49
C GLU A 183 18.34 -23.60 1.46
N ARG A 184 18.60 -23.31 2.74
CA ARG A 184 17.53 -23.09 3.72
C ARG A 184 16.68 -21.88 3.36
N MET A 185 17.32 -20.81 2.89
CA MET A 185 16.63 -19.58 2.49
C MET A 185 15.76 -19.81 1.25
N GLU A 186 16.26 -20.54 0.27
CA GLU A 186 15.50 -20.94 -0.93
C GLU A 186 14.23 -21.73 -0.57
N ARG A 187 14.34 -22.74 0.31
CA ARG A 187 13.18 -23.50 0.79
C ARG A 187 12.17 -22.63 1.53
N LEU A 188 12.62 -21.62 2.27
CA LEU A 188 11.72 -20.67 2.94
C LEU A 188 11.01 -19.77 1.93
N PHE A 189 11.71 -19.31 0.89
CA PHE A 189 11.11 -18.55 -0.20
C PHE A 189 10.07 -19.36 -0.96
N GLU A 190 10.39 -20.60 -1.32
CA GLU A 190 9.47 -21.50 -2.01
C GLU A 190 8.21 -21.77 -1.18
N LYS A 191 8.37 -22.09 0.11
CA LYS A 191 7.24 -22.29 1.02
C LYS A 191 6.38 -21.03 1.19
N ASN A 192 7.01 -19.85 1.26
CA ASN A 192 6.29 -18.59 1.37
C ASN A 192 5.50 -18.30 0.08
N ALA A 193 6.13 -18.46 -1.08
CA ALA A 193 5.48 -18.30 -2.38
C ALA A 193 4.27 -19.25 -2.53
N GLN A 194 4.41 -20.51 -2.11
CA GLN A 194 3.33 -21.48 -2.14
C GLN A 194 2.16 -21.08 -1.21
N THR A 195 2.47 -20.65 0.02
CA THR A 195 1.46 -20.17 0.96
C THR A 195 0.70 -18.93 0.43
N MET A 196 1.41 -18.02 -0.25
CA MET A 196 0.81 -16.85 -0.88
C MET A 196 -0.12 -17.26 -2.03
N LEU A 197 0.31 -18.21 -2.87
CA LEU A 197 -0.50 -18.72 -3.97
C LEU A 197 -1.78 -19.40 -3.46
N ASP A 198 -1.67 -20.23 -2.43
CA ASP A 198 -2.82 -20.91 -1.82
C ASP A 198 -3.81 -19.91 -1.22
N SER A 199 -3.30 -18.87 -0.53
CA SER A 199 -4.13 -17.80 0.01
C SER A 199 -4.84 -17.02 -1.11
N HIS A 200 -4.16 -16.74 -2.23
CA HIS A 200 -4.79 -16.06 -3.36
C HIS A 200 -5.88 -16.93 -4.00
N LEU A 201 -5.61 -18.22 -4.19
CA LEU A 201 -6.58 -19.16 -4.74
C LEU A 201 -7.83 -19.26 -3.84
N GLN A 202 -7.64 -19.34 -2.52
CA GLN A 202 -8.74 -19.37 -1.56
C GLN A 202 -9.58 -18.08 -1.61
N SER A 203 -8.92 -16.91 -1.68
CA SER A 203 -9.62 -15.62 -1.81
C SER A 203 -10.43 -15.52 -3.11
N GLN A 204 -9.88 -16.05 -4.21
CA GLN A 204 -10.58 -16.11 -5.50
C GLN A 204 -11.81 -17.03 -5.43
N GLN A 205 -11.68 -18.20 -4.79
CA GLN A 205 -12.81 -19.13 -4.58
C GLN A 205 -13.91 -18.49 -3.73
N GLN A 206 -13.55 -17.82 -2.63
CA GLN A 206 -14.52 -17.12 -1.78
C GLN A 206 -15.26 -16.02 -2.54
N SER A 207 -14.56 -15.28 -3.40
CA SER A 207 -15.17 -14.25 -4.24
C SER A 207 -16.16 -14.84 -5.25
N ARG A 208 -15.86 -16.00 -5.83
CA ARG A 208 -16.78 -16.73 -6.71
C ARG A 208 -18.02 -17.21 -5.96
N GLU A 209 -17.85 -17.79 -4.78
CA GLU A 209 -18.97 -18.25 -3.95
C GLU A 209 -19.90 -17.11 -3.53
N LEU A 210 -19.35 -15.95 -3.14
CA LEU A 210 -20.13 -14.74 -2.86
C LEU A 210 -20.86 -14.24 -4.11
N GLY A 211 -20.20 -14.29 -5.28
CA GLY A 211 -20.83 -13.98 -6.57
C GLY A 211 -22.04 -14.89 -6.86
N GLU A 212 -21.90 -16.20 -6.66
CA GLU A 212 -22.99 -17.16 -6.84
C GLU A 212 -24.14 -16.95 -5.83
N LYS A 213 -23.81 -16.68 -4.56
CA LYS A 213 -24.81 -16.36 -3.53
C LYS A 213 -25.59 -15.09 -3.88
N ASN A 214 -24.90 -14.04 -4.32
CA ASN A 214 -25.54 -12.80 -4.76
C ASN A 214 -26.42 -13.04 -5.99
N ALA A 215 -25.95 -13.80 -6.99
CA ALA A 215 -26.74 -14.13 -8.17
C ALA A 215 -28.03 -14.89 -7.80
N LYS A 216 -27.94 -15.88 -6.90
CA LYS A 216 -29.11 -16.61 -6.39
C LYS A 216 -30.08 -15.69 -5.64
N GLN A 217 -29.57 -14.75 -4.84
CA GLN A 217 -30.40 -13.78 -4.14
C GLN A 217 -31.12 -12.83 -5.11
N PHE A 218 -30.43 -12.34 -6.14
CA PHE A 218 -31.04 -11.52 -7.19
C PHE A 218 -32.11 -12.29 -7.96
N GLN A 219 -31.87 -13.56 -8.28
CA GLN A 219 -32.86 -14.41 -8.92
C GLN A 219 -34.11 -14.57 -8.04
N ALA A 220 -33.94 -14.88 -6.75
CA ALA A 220 -35.06 -15.02 -5.82
C ALA A 220 -35.86 -13.71 -5.65
N LEU A 221 -35.18 -12.56 -5.58
CA LEU A 221 -35.82 -11.25 -5.53
C LEU A 221 -36.55 -10.92 -6.83
N SER A 222 -35.99 -11.28 -7.98
CA SER A 222 -36.63 -11.10 -9.29
C SER A 222 -37.90 -11.95 -9.40
N GLU A 223 -37.83 -13.22 -8.99
CA GLU A 223 -39.00 -14.11 -8.95
C GLU A 223 -40.09 -13.59 -8.00
N SER A 224 -39.70 -13.07 -6.83
CA SER A 224 -40.64 -12.44 -5.89
C SER A 224 -41.29 -11.19 -6.49
N ASN A 225 -40.51 -10.32 -7.13
CA ASN A 225 -41.04 -9.13 -7.80
C ASN A 225 -42.00 -9.49 -8.94
N LEU A 226 -41.70 -10.53 -9.72
CA LEU A 226 -42.60 -11.00 -10.77
C LEU A 226 -43.94 -11.46 -10.19
N LYS A 227 -43.93 -12.22 -9.09
CA LYS A 227 -45.14 -12.64 -8.39
C LYS A 227 -45.95 -11.46 -7.87
N ILE A 228 -45.29 -10.46 -7.28
CA ILE A 228 -45.95 -9.23 -6.81
C ILE A 228 -46.59 -8.47 -7.99
N GLN A 229 -45.89 -8.36 -9.12
CA GLN A 229 -46.44 -7.72 -10.31
C GLN A 229 -47.65 -8.47 -10.88
N GLN A 230 -47.61 -9.80 -10.91
CA GLN A 230 -48.74 -10.63 -11.33
C GLN A 230 -49.94 -10.41 -10.40
N HIS A 231 -49.73 -10.45 -9.08
CA HIS A 231 -50.76 -10.21 -8.09
C HIS A 231 -51.38 -8.81 -8.21
N ASN A 232 -50.57 -7.76 -8.40
CA ASN A 232 -51.07 -6.39 -8.61
C ASN A 232 -51.90 -6.27 -9.90
N ARG A 233 -51.55 -6.99 -10.97
CA ARG A 233 -52.34 -7.02 -12.21
C ARG A 233 -53.69 -7.71 -11.98
N GLU A 234 -53.71 -8.80 -11.23
CA GLU A 234 -54.93 -9.51 -10.86
C GLU A 234 -55.86 -8.63 -10.02
N LEU A 235 -55.32 -8.03 -8.96
CA LEU A 235 -56.06 -7.09 -8.10
C LEU A 235 -56.62 -5.89 -8.88
N SER A 236 -55.86 -5.39 -9.87
CA SER A 236 -56.31 -4.30 -10.74
C SER A 236 -57.47 -4.74 -11.66
N ARG A 237 -57.48 -6.00 -12.11
CA ARG A 237 -58.59 -6.56 -12.90
C ARG A 237 -59.85 -6.73 -12.05
N GLU A 238 -59.72 -7.31 -10.86
CA GLU A 238 -60.84 -7.47 -9.92
C GLU A 238 -61.46 -6.11 -9.56
N ASN A 239 -60.63 -5.11 -9.27
CA ASN A 239 -61.11 -3.75 -9.01
C ASN A 239 -61.87 -3.17 -10.22
N ALA A 240 -61.36 -3.35 -11.44
CA ALA A 240 -62.04 -2.89 -12.65
C ALA A 240 -63.38 -3.60 -12.89
N GLU A 241 -63.48 -4.89 -12.57
CA GLU A 241 -64.73 -5.65 -12.62
C GLU A 241 -65.74 -5.17 -11.59
N LEU A 242 -65.31 -4.94 -10.34
CA LEU A 242 -66.17 -4.38 -9.30
C LEU A 242 -66.71 -3.00 -9.66
N LEU A 243 -65.88 -2.15 -10.27
CA LEU A 243 -66.30 -0.84 -10.80
C LEU A 243 -67.35 -0.97 -11.91
N ARG A 244 -67.20 -1.94 -12.82
CA ARG A 244 -68.21 -2.23 -13.85
C ARG A 244 -69.52 -2.73 -13.24
N GLU A 245 -69.46 -3.63 -12.27
CA GLU A 245 -70.62 -4.14 -11.54
C GLU A 245 -71.42 -3.01 -10.88
N LEU A 246 -70.72 -2.14 -10.15
CA LEU A 246 -71.33 -0.96 -9.50
C LEU A 246 -71.94 0.01 -10.51
N GLN A 247 -71.28 0.25 -11.64
CA GLN A 247 -71.80 1.10 -12.70
C GLN A 247 -73.06 0.50 -13.34
N ASN A 248 -73.08 -0.82 -13.56
CA ASN A 248 -74.26 -1.53 -14.07
C ASN A 248 -75.44 -1.45 -13.09
N GLN A 249 -75.20 -1.65 -11.79
CA GLN A 249 -76.24 -1.49 -10.75
C GLN A 249 -76.80 -0.06 -10.72
N ARG A 250 -75.94 0.96 -10.83
CA ARG A 250 -76.37 2.37 -10.88
C ARG A 250 -77.24 2.64 -12.11
N THR A 251 -76.89 2.07 -13.25
CA THR A 251 -77.65 2.22 -14.50
C THR A 251 -79.01 1.51 -14.40
N GLN A 252 -79.07 0.32 -13.82
CA GLN A 252 -80.34 -0.38 -13.57
C GLN A 252 -81.28 0.40 -12.62
N GLN A 253 -80.74 1.03 -11.56
CA GLN A 253 -81.56 1.85 -10.66
C GLN A 253 -82.15 3.07 -11.37
N GLN A 254 -81.41 3.70 -12.29
CA GLN A 254 -81.91 4.84 -13.06
C GLN A 254 -82.93 4.44 -14.14
N GLN A 255 -82.90 3.19 -14.62
CA GLN A 255 -83.84 2.68 -15.61
C GLN A 255 -85.12 2.08 -15.00
N ARG A 256 -85.28 2.09 -13.66
CA ARG A 256 -86.55 1.69 -13.04
C ARG A 256 -87.60 2.77 -13.37
N PRO A 257 -88.64 2.48 -14.19
CA PRO A 257 -89.62 3.49 -14.57
C PRO A 257 -90.35 4.00 -13.33
N ALA A 258 -90.49 5.31 -13.23
CA ALA A 258 -91.29 5.98 -12.23
C ALA A 258 -92.71 5.42 -12.27
N GLN A 259 -93.05 4.55 -11.31
CA GLN A 259 -94.43 4.35 -10.96
C GLN A 259 -94.89 5.65 -10.30
N THR A 260 -95.75 6.35 -11.03
CA THR A 260 -96.46 7.56 -10.65
C THR A 260 -97.11 7.42 -9.26
N PRO A 261 -96.86 8.32 -8.30
CA PRO A 261 -97.84 8.64 -7.29
C PRO A 261 -98.75 9.75 -7.80
N THR A 262 -100.03 9.44 -7.83
CA THR A 262 -101.16 10.33 -8.11
C THR A 262 -101.17 11.50 -7.13
N LYS A 263 -101.53 12.68 -7.67
CA LYS A 263 -101.61 14.00 -7.04
C LYS A 263 -102.41 14.05 -5.72
N SER A 264 -102.00 14.92 -4.79
CA SER A 264 -102.91 15.89 -4.17
C SER A 264 -102.14 17.10 -3.62
N ASN A 265 -102.73 18.28 -3.83
CA ASN A 265 -102.30 19.60 -3.39
C ASN A 265 -102.24 19.71 -1.86
N THR A 266 -101.35 20.57 -1.34
CA THR A 266 -101.73 21.80 -0.62
C THR A 266 -100.48 22.63 -0.28
N ASP A 267 -100.66 23.94 -0.40
CA ASP A 267 -99.75 25.01 -0.04
C ASP A 267 -99.14 24.87 1.36
N GLY A 268 -97.89 25.29 1.51
CA GLY A 268 -97.15 25.20 2.77
C GLY A 268 -95.72 25.72 2.66
N GLU A 269 -95.61 27.03 2.43
CA GLU A 269 -94.42 27.84 2.65
C GLU A 269 -93.82 27.61 4.05
N VAL A 270 -92.68 26.91 4.15
CA VAL A 270 -91.58 27.18 5.11
C VAL A 270 -90.29 26.61 4.51
N GLY A 271 -89.40 27.49 4.08
CA GLY A 271 -88.06 27.12 3.63
C GLY A 271 -87.22 26.55 4.78
N GLN A 272 -86.88 25.26 4.69
CA GLN A 272 -85.79 24.65 5.42
C GLN A 272 -84.70 24.21 4.43
N THR A 273 -83.72 25.08 4.23
CA THR A 273 -82.45 24.75 3.60
C THR A 273 -81.53 24.07 4.62
N LEU A 274 -81.59 22.75 4.68
CA LEU A 274 -80.59 21.84 5.24
C LEU A 274 -80.45 20.72 4.18
N SER A 275 -79.30 20.33 3.65
CA SER A 275 -77.93 20.47 4.08
C SER A 275 -77.04 20.35 2.84
N SER A 276 -76.37 21.45 2.47
CA SER A 276 -75.12 21.35 1.74
C SER A 276 -74.04 21.48 2.80
N ILE A 277 -73.64 20.34 3.37
CA ILE A 277 -72.37 20.28 4.08
C ILE A 277 -71.29 20.42 3.00
N GLN A 278 -71.05 21.67 2.61
CA GLN A 278 -69.79 22.07 2.03
C GLN A 278 -68.75 21.83 3.12
N CYS A 279 -68.08 20.68 3.07
CA CYS A 279 -66.76 20.57 3.67
C CYS A 279 -65.84 21.50 2.88
N SER A 280 -65.88 22.78 3.24
CA SER A 280 -64.86 23.77 2.92
C SER A 280 -63.63 23.41 3.75
N HIS A 281 -62.96 22.35 3.32
CA HIS A 281 -61.65 21.99 3.80
C HIS A 281 -60.82 22.09 2.54
N ASP A 282 -60.19 23.24 2.40
CA ASP A 282 -59.12 23.45 1.44
C ASP A 282 -57.98 22.53 1.87
N VAL A 283 -58.09 21.24 1.51
CA VAL A 283 -57.05 20.25 1.75
C VAL A 283 -55.99 20.54 0.71
N HIS A 284 -55.16 21.55 1.02
CA HIS A 284 -53.87 21.68 0.39
C HIS A 284 -53.16 20.33 0.50
N PRO A 285 -52.73 19.73 -0.62
CA PRO A 285 -51.90 18.53 -0.55
C PRO A 285 -50.68 18.87 0.30
N PRO A 286 -50.28 18.00 1.26
CA PRO A 286 -49.13 18.30 2.11
C PRO A 286 -47.91 18.59 1.22
N PRO A 287 -47.09 19.61 1.55
CA PRO A 287 -45.96 20.02 0.73
C PRO A 287 -45.07 18.82 0.43
N ARG A 288 -44.98 18.43 -0.85
CA ARG A 288 -44.00 17.43 -1.28
C ARG A 288 -42.63 18.08 -1.13
N LYS A 289 -41.84 17.59 -0.17
CA LYS A 289 -40.41 17.91 -0.06
C LYS A 289 -39.67 17.33 -1.27
N ILE A 290 -39.73 18.02 -2.39
CA ILE A 290 -38.76 17.89 -3.47
C ILE A 290 -37.57 18.76 -3.02
N ASP A 291 -36.37 18.21 -3.08
CA ASP A 291 -35.11 18.75 -2.52
C ASP A 291 -34.80 18.39 -1.06
N LYS A 292 -35.02 17.12 -0.69
CA LYS A 292 -34.07 16.52 0.25
C LYS A 292 -32.85 16.08 -0.55
N GLN A 293 -31.78 16.87 -0.51
CA GLN A 293 -30.46 16.30 -0.66
C GLN A 293 -30.39 15.10 0.29
N LEU A 294 -30.03 13.94 -0.24
CA LEU A 294 -29.75 12.75 0.53
C LEU A 294 -28.53 13.07 1.41
N VAL A 295 -28.75 13.67 2.58
CA VAL A 295 -27.73 13.72 3.63
C VAL A 295 -27.61 12.27 4.09
N GLY A 296 -26.58 11.61 3.58
CA GLY A 296 -26.23 10.26 3.98
C GLY A 296 -26.12 10.22 5.50
N TYR A 297 -26.94 9.39 6.11
CA TYR A 297 -26.63 8.89 7.44
C TYR A 297 -25.37 8.03 7.29
N ALA A 298 -24.22 8.60 7.65
CA ALA A 298 -23.12 7.80 8.15
C ALA A 298 -23.59 7.27 9.49
N TYR A 299 -23.80 5.95 9.60
CA TYR A 299 -23.80 5.31 10.89
C TYR A 299 -22.45 5.63 11.52
N GLY A 300 -22.46 6.59 12.45
CA GLY A 300 -21.44 6.66 13.47
C GLY A 300 -21.50 5.35 14.22
N GLN A 301 -20.61 4.42 13.87
CA GLN A 301 -20.17 3.44 14.84
C GLN A 301 -19.58 4.25 15.98
N ASP A 302 -20.28 4.28 17.11
CA ASP A 302 -19.69 4.67 18.37
C ASP A 302 -18.34 3.96 18.51
N PRO A 303 -17.22 4.67 18.71
CA PRO A 303 -15.98 4.00 19.06
C PRO A 303 -16.25 3.23 20.37
N PRO A 304 -15.84 1.95 20.46
CA PRO A 304 -16.07 1.16 21.66
C PRO A 304 -15.45 1.88 22.86
N LYS A 305 -16.29 2.14 23.87
CA LYS A 305 -15.89 2.71 25.15
C LYS A 305 -14.70 1.91 25.68
N ARG A 306 -13.57 2.61 25.80
CA ARG A 306 -12.32 2.13 26.40
C ARG A 306 -12.61 1.63 27.81
N VAL A 307 -12.78 0.32 27.96
CA VAL A 307 -12.80 -0.36 29.26
C VAL A 307 -11.42 -0.13 29.88
N LYS A 308 -11.39 0.57 31.02
CA LYS A 308 -10.21 0.63 31.88
C LYS A 308 -9.97 -0.79 32.43
N SER A 309 -9.13 -1.57 31.78
CA SER A 309 -8.63 -2.82 32.34
C SER A 309 -7.74 -2.49 33.53
N LYS A 310 -8.23 -2.88 34.72
CA LYS A 310 -7.42 -3.00 35.93
C LYS A 310 -6.34 -4.05 35.70
N GLY A 311 -5.13 -3.70 36.15
CA GLY A 311 -3.94 -4.52 36.35
C GLY A 311 -3.96 -5.99 35.88
N ALA A 312 -3.20 -6.26 34.83
CA ALA A 312 -2.57 -7.56 34.63
C ALA A 312 -1.06 -7.40 34.93
N LYS A 313 -0.60 -8.12 35.94
CA LYS A 313 0.81 -8.24 36.33
C LYS A 313 1.64 -8.73 35.14
N GLN A 314 2.76 -8.06 34.88
CA GLN A 314 3.83 -8.60 34.03
C GLN A 314 4.37 -9.89 34.67
N PRO A 315 4.62 -10.96 33.89
CA PRO A 315 5.44 -12.07 34.35
C PRO A 315 6.92 -11.67 34.36
N ASP A 316 7.58 -11.99 35.47
CA ASP A 316 9.01 -11.79 35.72
C ASP A 316 9.89 -12.36 34.60
N THR A 317 10.73 -11.50 34.03
CA THR A 317 11.90 -11.93 33.24
C THR A 317 13.04 -12.31 34.19
N PRO A 318 13.69 -13.48 34.03
CA PRO A 318 14.82 -13.85 34.86
C PRO A 318 16.05 -12.98 34.54
N LYS A 319 16.67 -12.45 35.61
CA LYS A 319 17.96 -11.76 35.58
C LYS A 319 19.04 -12.73 35.12
N ARG A 320 19.73 -12.38 34.03
CA ARG A 320 20.98 -13.02 33.61
C ARG A 320 22.10 -12.52 34.54
N GLU A 321 22.56 -13.39 35.44
CA GLU A 321 23.81 -13.21 36.16
C GLU A 321 24.99 -13.29 35.19
N LEU A 322 25.79 -12.22 35.16
CA LEU A 322 27.12 -12.21 34.58
C LEU A 322 28.06 -12.92 35.56
N VAL A 323 28.41 -14.17 35.26
CA VAL A 323 29.55 -14.83 35.92
C VAL A 323 30.83 -14.36 35.22
N LEU A 324 31.53 -13.44 35.89
CA LEU A 324 32.94 -13.15 35.65
C LEU A 324 33.76 -14.34 36.18
N THR A 325 34.22 -15.21 35.29
CA THR A 325 35.35 -16.09 35.60
C THR A 325 36.64 -15.32 35.40
N ASN A 326 37.26 -14.97 36.52
CA ASN A 326 38.67 -14.61 36.63
C ASN A 326 39.48 -15.86 36.99
N ARG A 327 40.66 -15.97 36.38
CA ARG A 327 41.73 -16.98 36.50
C ARG A 327 41.62 -18.22 35.65
#